data_AF-A0A524MT82-F1
#
_entry.id   AF-A0A524MT82-F1
#
_cell.length_a   1.000
_cell.length_b   1.000
_cell.length_c   1.000
_cell.angle_alpha   90.00
_cell.angle_beta   90.00
_cell.angle_gamma   90.00
#
_symmetry.space_group_name_H-M   'P 1'
#
loop_
_entity.id
_entity.type
_entity.pdbx_description
1 polymer ?
#
loop_
_entity_poly.entity_id
_entity_poly.type
_entity_poly.pdbx_seq_one_letter_code
_entity_poly.pdbx_strand_id
1 'polypeptide(L)'
;MCVKRWSSTSTPTNRMTTTTERSEGGAGKDWGAAPKCTAEPDFENLLAVLRCDRPARPTLFEFFLNERLHAKLAPPPENAPSNLDRLEPETRKGMKLIVNGPNVVLENVIRLIGFENLCLMTADDESLVSDMFEQVGSRIVRYYVRCLQHGVVGAVIGNDDWGFRSQTMLSPDDMRKFVCPWHRQIVAAAHAAGRPAILHSCGNLDEVLTDIIVDMQYDGEQCA
;
A
#
# COMPACT_ATOMS: atom_id res chain seq x y z
N MET A 1 -8.80 -8.25 11.94
CA MET A 1 -7.49 -8.03 11.28
C MET A 1 -6.98 -6.65 11.64
N CYS A 2 -5.69 -6.53 11.96
CA CYS A 2 -5.12 -5.38 12.66
C CYS A 2 -4.51 -4.40 11.66
N VAL A 3 -5.21 -3.30 11.34
CA VAL A 3 -4.59 -2.15 10.68
C VAL A 3 -3.72 -1.46 11.72
N LYS A 4 -2.40 -1.63 11.63
CA LYS A 4 -1.47 -0.86 12.46
C LYS A 4 -1.38 0.54 11.90
N ARG A 5 -2.03 1.50 12.58
CA ARG A 5 -1.94 2.92 12.26
C ARG A 5 -0.70 3.50 12.93
N TRP A 6 0.20 4.11 12.16
CA TRP A 6 1.38 4.77 12.69
C TRP A 6 1.03 6.20 13.15
N SER A 7 1.41 6.57 14.38
CA SER A 7 1.16 7.93 14.92
C SER A 7 2.32 8.85 14.56
N SER A 8 2.05 9.90 13.78
CA SER A 8 3.01 10.95 13.45
C SER A 8 3.10 11.97 14.60
N THR A 9 4.12 11.90 15.44
CA THR A 9 4.56 13.04 16.28
C THR A 9 5.92 12.74 16.91
N SER A 10 7.00 13.23 16.29
CA SER A 10 8.11 13.93 16.96
C SER A 10 9.26 14.19 15.98
N THR A 11 9.64 15.46 15.87
CA THR A 11 10.78 15.97 15.09
C THR A 11 12.09 15.63 15.81
N PRO A 12 13.16 15.16 15.12
CA PRO A 12 14.44 14.94 15.78
C PRO A 12 15.27 16.23 15.79
N THR A 13 15.66 16.71 16.98
CA THR A 13 16.73 17.71 17.13
C THR A 13 18.05 16.99 17.35
N ASN A 14 19.06 17.43 16.58
CA ASN A 14 20.38 16.84 16.50
C ASN A 14 21.28 17.32 17.66
N ARG A 15 21.91 16.41 18.40
CA ARG A 15 23.14 16.69 19.17
C ARG A 15 23.94 15.41 19.40
N MET A 16 25.07 15.29 18.70
CA MET A 16 26.12 14.32 19.01
C MET A 16 26.86 14.77 20.28
N THR A 17 26.92 13.89 21.28
CA THR A 17 27.99 13.84 22.28
C THR A 17 28.34 12.39 22.57
N THR A 18 29.59 12.05 22.29
CA THR A 18 30.26 10.79 22.58
C THR A 18 30.50 10.63 24.08
N THR A 19 29.86 9.64 24.70
CA THR A 19 30.38 9.03 25.93
C THR A 19 29.83 7.61 26.06
N THR A 20 30.76 6.67 26.21
CA THR A 20 30.55 5.24 26.35
C THR A 20 30.05 4.95 27.77
N GLU A 21 28.73 4.83 27.96
CA GLU A 21 28.15 4.23 29.16
C GLU A 21 27.06 3.24 28.76
N ARG A 22 27.31 1.95 29.02
CA ARG A 22 26.30 0.91 28.92
C ARG A 22 25.29 1.12 30.05
N SER A 23 24.16 1.74 29.73
CA SER A 23 22.97 1.68 30.58
C SER A 23 22.18 0.41 30.24
N GLU A 24 22.26 -0.57 31.14
CA GLU A 24 21.27 -1.64 31.23
C GLU A 24 19.91 -1.02 31.56
N GLY A 25 18.95 -1.08 30.62
CA GLY A 25 17.63 -0.50 30.83
C GLY A 25 16.84 -0.30 29.55
N GLY A 26 16.28 -1.39 29.03
CA GLY A 26 15.35 -1.35 27.90
C GLY A 26 15.13 -2.74 27.36
N ALA A 27 14.09 -3.42 27.83
CA ALA A 27 13.69 -4.73 27.33
C ALA A 27 13.60 -4.68 25.80
N GLY A 28 14.45 -5.47 25.13
CA GLY A 28 14.38 -5.69 23.69
C GLY A 28 12.97 -6.15 23.34
N LYS A 29 12.31 -5.44 22.41
CA LYS A 29 11.04 -5.91 21.87
C LYS A 29 11.31 -7.21 21.12
N ASP A 30 10.77 -8.31 21.63
CA ASP A 30 10.70 -9.58 20.95
C ASP A 30 9.74 -9.44 19.76
N TRP A 31 10.31 -9.31 18.57
CA TRP A 31 9.55 -9.17 17.32
C TRP A 31 8.92 -10.48 16.85
N GLY A 32 9.25 -11.62 17.48
CA GLY A 32 8.64 -12.93 17.21
C GLY A 32 7.33 -13.17 17.97
N ALA A 33 6.98 -12.30 18.92
CA ALA A 33 5.73 -12.39 19.66
C ALA A 33 4.57 -11.80 18.84
N ALA A 34 3.56 -12.63 18.54
CA ALA A 34 2.32 -12.15 17.94
C ALA A 34 1.75 -10.99 18.78
N PRO A 35 1.44 -9.82 18.17
CA PRO A 35 0.91 -8.70 18.92
C PRO A 35 -0.40 -9.13 19.60
N LYS A 36 -0.48 -8.95 20.92
CA LYS A 36 -1.73 -9.20 21.66
C LYS A 36 -2.81 -8.29 21.09
N CYS A 37 -3.77 -8.85 20.35
CA CYS A 37 -4.95 -8.13 19.90
C CYS A 37 -5.83 -7.87 21.12
N THR A 38 -5.79 -6.65 21.65
CA THR A 38 -6.58 -6.23 22.81
C THR A 38 -7.99 -5.77 22.44
N ALA A 39 -8.31 -5.68 21.15
CA ALA A 39 -9.64 -5.31 20.68
C ALA A 39 -10.54 -6.54 20.59
N GLU A 40 -11.66 -6.52 21.30
CA GLU A 40 -12.70 -7.54 21.11
C GLU A 40 -13.40 -7.34 19.75
N PRO A 41 -13.72 -8.43 19.04
CA PRO A 41 -14.47 -8.36 17.80
C PRO A 41 -15.89 -7.81 18.06
N ASP A 42 -16.28 -6.81 17.29
CA ASP A 42 -17.59 -6.15 17.39
C ASP A 42 -18.44 -6.58 16.19
N PHE A 43 -19.19 -7.68 16.38
CA PHE A 43 -20.01 -8.26 15.32
C PHE A 43 -21.23 -7.40 14.99
N GLU A 44 -21.77 -6.64 15.94
CA GLU A 44 -22.87 -5.72 15.68
C GLU A 44 -22.43 -4.57 14.78
N ASN A 45 -21.21 -4.06 14.98
CA ASN A 45 -20.63 -3.04 14.11
C ASN A 45 -20.31 -3.59 12.70
N LEU A 46 -19.98 -4.88 12.56
CA LEU A 46 -19.87 -5.54 11.26
C LEU A 46 -21.24 -5.75 10.60
N LEU A 47 -22.24 -6.21 11.35
CA LEU A 47 -23.61 -6.39 10.88
C LEU A 47 -24.22 -5.06 10.42
N ALA A 48 -23.91 -3.95 11.10
CA ALA A 48 -24.29 -2.62 10.66
C ALA A 48 -23.72 -2.31 9.26
N VAL A 49 -22.45 -2.63 9.00
CA VAL A 49 -21.86 -2.48 7.65
C VAL A 49 -22.59 -3.36 6.63
N LEU A 50 -22.83 -4.63 6.95
CA LEU A 50 -23.49 -5.59 6.04
C LEU A 50 -24.95 -5.24 5.73
N ARG A 51 -25.64 -4.57 6.66
CA ARG A 51 -27.00 -4.04 6.48
C ARG A 51 -27.01 -2.65 5.84
N CYS A 52 -25.83 -2.10 5.55
CA CYS A 52 -25.61 -0.74 5.07
C CYS A 52 -26.09 0.34 6.07
N ASP A 53 -26.18 0.03 7.36
CA ASP A 53 -26.47 0.98 8.43
C ASP A 53 -25.22 1.80 8.80
N ARG A 54 -25.36 2.80 9.68
CA ARG A 54 -24.23 3.60 10.18
C ARG A 54 -23.50 2.84 11.30
N PRO A 55 -22.24 2.39 11.11
CA PRO A 55 -21.51 1.69 12.14
C PRO A 55 -21.13 2.64 13.30
N ALA A 56 -21.05 2.11 14.51
CA ALA A 56 -20.69 2.84 15.73
C ALA A 56 -19.22 3.32 15.72
N ARG A 57 -18.37 2.65 14.94
CA ARG A 57 -16.97 3.02 14.69
C ARG A 57 -16.57 2.70 13.25
N PRO A 58 -15.54 3.37 12.69
CA PRO A 58 -15.02 3.00 11.38
C PRO A 58 -14.66 1.52 11.33
N THR A 59 -15.22 0.82 10.35
CA THR A 59 -14.94 -0.60 10.07
C THR A 59 -14.15 -0.66 8.78
N LEU A 60 -12.91 -1.15 8.83
CA LEU A 60 -12.27 -1.62 7.61
C LEU A 60 -12.94 -2.93 7.23
N PHE A 61 -13.69 -2.91 6.14
CA PHE A 61 -14.37 -4.08 5.60
C PHE A 61 -14.03 -4.15 4.11
N GLU A 62 -13.22 -5.13 3.75
CA GLU A 62 -12.83 -5.36 2.36
C GLU A 62 -13.60 -6.55 1.81
N PHE A 63 -14.18 -6.37 0.63
CA PHE A 63 -14.92 -7.40 -0.07
C PHE A 63 -14.18 -7.68 -1.38
N PHE A 64 -13.57 -8.85 -1.51
CA PHE A 64 -13.01 -9.31 -2.78
C PHE A 64 -14.15 -9.69 -3.74
N LEU A 65 -14.71 -8.70 -4.44
CA LEU A 65 -15.76 -8.90 -5.44
C LEU A 65 -15.16 -8.81 -6.83
N ASN A 66 -14.92 -9.99 -7.44
CA ASN A 66 -15.06 -10.30 -8.86
C ASN A 66 -14.35 -9.35 -9.87
N GLU A 67 -13.57 -9.91 -10.80
CA GLU A 67 -12.89 -9.17 -11.90
C GLU A 67 -13.75 -8.10 -12.60
N ARG A 68 -15.07 -8.34 -12.75
CA ARG A 68 -16.01 -7.40 -13.36
C ARG A 68 -16.15 -6.09 -12.59
N LEU A 69 -16.02 -6.12 -11.26
CA LEU A 69 -16.08 -4.92 -10.42
C LEU A 69 -14.75 -4.17 -10.46
N HIS A 70 -13.61 -4.87 -10.50
CA HIS A 70 -12.29 -4.26 -10.71
C HIS A 70 -12.24 -3.50 -12.04
N ALA A 71 -12.75 -4.09 -13.13
CA ALA A 71 -12.87 -3.42 -14.42
C ALA A 71 -13.78 -2.16 -14.38
N LYS A 72 -14.75 -2.15 -13.46
CA LYS A 72 -15.60 -0.98 -13.17
C LYS A 72 -15.00 0.00 -12.16
N LEU A 73 -13.89 -0.30 -11.49
CA LEU A 73 -13.27 0.64 -10.54
C LEU A 73 -11.98 1.24 -11.10
N ALA A 74 -11.33 0.50 -12.00
CA ALA A 74 -10.26 1.04 -12.83
C ALA A 74 -10.80 2.22 -13.69
N PRO A 75 -10.08 3.34 -13.78
CA PRO A 75 -10.34 4.34 -14.77
C PRO A 75 -10.15 3.69 -16.14
N PRO A 76 -11.04 4.01 -17.09
CA PRO A 76 -10.87 3.55 -18.46
C PRO A 76 -9.63 4.21 -19.09
N PRO A 77 -9.25 3.84 -20.33
CA PRO A 77 -8.16 4.47 -21.07
C PRO A 77 -8.19 6.00 -20.98
N GLU A 78 -7.04 6.63 -21.19
CA GLU A 78 -6.70 8.00 -20.78
C GLU A 78 -7.75 9.08 -21.09
N ASN A 79 -8.64 8.84 -22.07
CA ASN A 79 -9.68 9.73 -22.58
C ASN A 79 -11.14 9.30 -22.30
N ALA A 80 -11.39 8.36 -21.39
CA ALA A 80 -12.74 7.91 -21.06
C ALA A 80 -13.15 8.30 -19.61
N PRO A 81 -14.45 8.54 -19.36
CA PRO A 81 -14.93 9.02 -18.07
C PRO A 81 -14.66 7.99 -16.97
N SER A 82 -14.11 8.44 -15.84
CA SER A 82 -13.78 7.57 -14.71
C SER A 82 -15.03 6.84 -14.24
N ASN A 83 -14.93 5.54 -13.99
CA ASN A 83 -16.06 4.83 -13.40
C ASN A 83 -16.38 5.37 -11.98
N LEU A 84 -15.42 6.06 -11.33
CA LEU A 84 -15.64 6.73 -10.05
C LEU A 84 -16.68 7.87 -10.16
N ASP A 85 -16.77 8.55 -11.31
CA ASP A 85 -17.79 9.59 -11.54
C ASP A 85 -19.21 9.00 -11.55
N ARG A 86 -19.34 7.73 -11.93
CA ARG A 86 -20.62 7.01 -11.92
C ARG A 86 -20.99 6.52 -10.52
N LEU A 87 -19.98 6.21 -9.70
CA LEU A 87 -20.17 5.65 -8.36
C LEU A 87 -20.36 6.73 -7.29
N GLU A 88 -19.88 7.95 -7.53
CA GLU A 88 -20.04 9.06 -6.59
C GLU A 88 -21.52 9.34 -6.24
N PRO A 89 -22.46 9.43 -7.20
CA PRO A 89 -23.89 9.58 -6.90
C PRO A 89 -24.52 8.37 -6.19
N GLU A 90 -23.99 7.17 -6.42
CA GLU A 90 -24.48 5.92 -5.80
C GLU A 90 -23.94 5.74 -4.37
N THR A 91 -22.86 6.45 -4.02
CA THR A 91 -22.23 6.35 -2.71
C THR A 91 -23.06 7.09 -1.67
N ARG A 92 -23.52 6.37 -0.62
CA ARG A 92 -24.33 6.97 0.45
C ARG A 92 -23.61 8.13 1.13
N LYS A 93 -24.37 9.14 1.54
CA LYS A 93 -23.85 10.32 2.24
C LYS A 93 -22.99 9.93 3.44
N GLY A 94 -21.73 10.36 3.44
CA GLY A 94 -20.75 10.08 4.49
C GLY A 94 -19.89 8.83 4.27
N MET A 95 -20.19 8.00 3.27
CA MET A 95 -19.32 6.91 2.85
C MET A 95 -18.20 7.40 1.93
N LYS A 96 -17.10 6.65 1.91
CA LYS A 96 -15.95 6.86 1.04
C LYS A 96 -15.50 5.55 0.43
N LEU A 97 -14.85 5.62 -0.72
CA LEU A 97 -14.27 4.48 -1.42
C LEU A 97 -12.78 4.39 -1.14
N ILE A 98 -12.27 3.17 -0.99
CA ILE A 98 -10.84 2.88 -1.05
C ILE A 98 -10.60 2.35 -2.46
N VAL A 99 -9.75 3.03 -3.23
CA VAL A 99 -9.43 2.61 -4.59
C VAL A 99 -8.20 1.73 -4.58
N ASN A 100 -8.32 0.54 -5.15
CA ASN A 100 -7.17 -0.29 -5.46
C ASN A 100 -6.63 0.00 -6.85
N GLY A 101 -5.32 -0.18 -7.03
CA GLY A 101 -4.69 -0.17 -8.35
C GLY A 101 -4.97 -1.50 -9.08
N PRO A 102 -4.87 -1.53 -10.42
CA PRO A 102 -5.05 -2.74 -11.23
C PRO A 102 -3.81 -3.66 -11.13
N ASN A 103 -3.50 -4.13 -9.91
CA ASN A 103 -2.16 -4.53 -9.47
C ASN A 103 -1.16 -3.36 -9.65
N VAL A 104 -0.11 -3.27 -8.83
CA VAL A 104 0.75 -2.06 -8.84
C VAL A 104 1.95 -2.28 -9.74
N VAL A 105 3.18 -2.26 -9.22
CA VAL A 105 4.37 -2.02 -10.04
C VAL A 105 5.06 -3.34 -10.36
N LEU A 106 5.40 -4.12 -9.32
CA LEU A 106 6.11 -5.38 -9.49
C LEU A 106 5.24 -6.44 -10.18
N GLU A 107 4.01 -6.63 -9.71
CA GLU A 107 3.11 -7.64 -10.29
C GLU A 107 2.83 -7.42 -11.78
N ASN A 108 2.71 -6.16 -12.22
CA ASN A 108 2.48 -5.88 -13.64
C ASN A 108 3.69 -6.22 -14.50
N VAL A 109 4.91 -5.93 -14.03
CA VAL A 109 6.14 -6.34 -14.74
C VAL A 109 6.24 -7.88 -14.77
N ILE A 110 5.99 -8.56 -13.64
CA ILE A 110 5.97 -10.02 -13.58
C ILE A 110 4.92 -10.61 -14.55
N ARG A 111 3.75 -10.00 -14.69
CA ARG A 111 2.73 -10.45 -15.66
C ARG A 111 3.16 -10.27 -17.12
N LEU A 112 3.99 -9.28 -17.43
CA LEU A 112 4.45 -9.02 -18.79
C LEU A 112 5.50 -10.02 -19.25
N ILE A 113 6.48 -10.31 -18.39
CA ILE A 113 7.66 -11.09 -18.80
C ILE A 113 7.81 -12.42 -18.05
N GLY A 114 7.09 -12.63 -16.95
CA GLY A 114 7.26 -13.75 -16.05
C GLY A 114 8.34 -13.48 -14.99
N PHE A 115 8.17 -14.07 -13.80
CA PHE A 115 9.08 -13.84 -12.67
C PHE A 115 10.51 -14.34 -12.94
N GLU A 116 10.66 -15.53 -13.53
CA GLU A 116 11.99 -16.09 -13.84
C GLU A 116 12.75 -15.21 -14.84
N ASN A 117 12.08 -14.75 -15.90
CA ASN A 117 12.69 -13.84 -16.87
C ASN A 117 13.03 -12.50 -16.24
N LEU A 118 12.18 -11.96 -15.35
CA LEU A 118 12.50 -10.75 -14.60
C LEU A 118 13.81 -10.94 -13.81
N CYS A 119 13.96 -12.04 -13.09
CA CYS A 119 15.18 -12.33 -12.33
C CYS A 119 16.43 -12.43 -13.23
N LEU A 120 16.34 -13.14 -14.35
CA LEU A 120 17.47 -13.29 -15.29
C LEU A 120 17.81 -11.96 -15.97
N MET A 121 16.80 -11.22 -16.42
CA MET A 121 16.99 -9.95 -17.13
C MET A 121 17.55 -8.85 -16.22
N THR A 122 17.27 -8.86 -14.91
CA THR A 122 17.89 -7.90 -13.99
C THR A 122 19.42 -8.03 -13.99
N ALA A 123 19.96 -9.23 -14.24
CA ALA A 123 21.39 -9.46 -14.36
C ALA A 123 21.92 -9.25 -15.80
N ASP A 124 21.15 -9.63 -16.83
CA ASP A 124 21.61 -9.63 -18.22
C ASP A 124 21.39 -8.29 -18.95
N ASP A 125 20.26 -7.63 -18.71
CA ASP A 125 19.87 -6.35 -19.34
C ASP A 125 19.02 -5.51 -18.39
N GLU A 126 19.68 -5.00 -17.36
CA GLU A 126 19.09 -4.14 -16.34
C GLU A 126 18.47 -2.86 -16.93
N SER A 127 18.98 -2.39 -18.07
CA SER A 127 18.48 -1.19 -18.73
C SER A 127 17.06 -1.40 -19.26
N LEU A 128 16.82 -2.55 -19.88
CA LEU A 128 15.49 -2.93 -20.35
C LEU A 128 14.52 -3.16 -19.18
N VAL A 129 14.99 -3.76 -18.09
CA VAL A 129 14.18 -3.90 -16.86
C VAL A 129 13.79 -2.53 -16.31
N SER A 130 14.75 -1.59 -16.23
CA SER A 130 14.51 -0.21 -15.80
C SER A 130 13.45 0.48 -16.65
N ASP A 131 13.55 0.35 -17.98
CA ASP A 131 12.57 0.91 -18.92
C ASP A 131 11.17 0.32 -18.72
N MET A 132 11.06 -0.99 -18.45
CA MET A 132 9.77 -1.62 -18.14
C MET A 132 9.15 -1.04 -16.87
N PHE A 133 9.92 -0.94 -15.79
CA PHE A 133 9.46 -0.34 -14.53
C PHE A 133 9.07 1.13 -14.69
N GLU A 134 9.82 1.91 -15.48
CA GLU A 134 9.48 3.30 -15.83
C GLU A 134 8.14 3.41 -16.54
N GLN A 135 7.92 2.57 -17.56
CA GLN A 135 6.68 2.57 -18.31
C GLN A 135 5.49 2.11 -17.46
N VAL A 136 5.64 1.04 -16.69
CA VAL A 136 4.58 0.53 -15.81
C VAL A 136 4.31 1.50 -14.67
N GLY A 137 5.33 1.85 -13.89
CA GLY A 137 5.22 2.69 -12.72
C GLY A 137 4.65 4.07 -13.01
N SER A 138 5.10 4.73 -14.08
CA SER A 138 4.56 6.05 -14.45
C SER A 138 3.06 6.00 -14.79
N ARG A 139 2.58 4.92 -15.42
CA ARG A 139 1.15 4.72 -15.72
C ARG A 139 0.35 4.50 -14.44
N ILE A 140 0.88 3.73 -13.49
CA ILE A 140 0.21 3.47 -12.21
C ILE A 140 0.18 4.74 -11.33
N VAL A 141 1.24 5.55 -11.31
CA VAL A 141 1.19 6.87 -10.64
C VAL A 141 0.09 7.75 -11.24
N ARG A 142 0.02 7.84 -12.57
CA ARG A 142 -1.04 8.62 -13.26
C ARG A 142 -2.44 8.12 -12.93
N TYR A 143 -2.62 6.81 -12.80
CA TYR A 143 -3.87 6.19 -12.36
C TYR A 143 -4.28 6.73 -10.98
N TYR A 144 -3.40 6.65 -9.98
CA TYR A 144 -3.76 7.07 -8.62
C TYR A 144 -3.98 8.57 -8.52
N VAL A 145 -3.16 9.38 -9.20
CA VAL A 145 -3.35 10.84 -9.26
C VAL A 145 -4.74 11.18 -9.79
N ARG A 146 -5.22 10.48 -10.83
CA ARG A 146 -6.58 10.67 -11.36
C ARG A 146 -7.64 10.24 -10.35
N CYS A 147 -7.50 9.06 -9.73
CA CYS A 147 -8.46 8.59 -8.73
C CYS A 147 -8.60 9.57 -7.55
N LEU A 148 -7.49 10.16 -7.11
CA LEU A 148 -7.45 11.10 -5.99
C LEU A 148 -8.11 12.46 -6.29
N GLN A 149 -8.44 12.77 -7.55
CA GLN A 149 -9.22 13.95 -7.93
C GLN A 149 -10.69 13.84 -7.53
N HIS A 150 -11.19 12.63 -7.28
CA HIS A 150 -12.60 12.40 -6.96
C HIS A 150 -12.85 12.49 -5.45
N GLY A 151 -13.79 13.36 -5.06
CA GLY A 151 -14.09 13.62 -3.65
C GLY A 151 -14.59 12.39 -2.88
N VAL A 152 -15.21 11.42 -3.58
CA VAL A 152 -15.67 10.14 -3.04
C VAL A 152 -14.55 9.22 -2.57
N VAL A 153 -13.33 9.37 -3.10
CA VAL A 153 -12.17 8.57 -2.71
C VAL A 153 -11.66 9.03 -1.34
N GLY A 154 -11.64 8.11 -0.37
CA GLY A 154 -11.22 8.36 1.00
C GLY A 154 -9.82 7.88 1.32
N ALA A 155 -9.31 6.91 0.58
CA ALA A 155 -7.96 6.35 0.69
C ALA A 155 -7.57 5.63 -0.61
N VAL A 156 -6.29 5.32 -0.77
CA VAL A 156 -5.80 4.43 -1.83
C VAL A 156 -5.09 3.24 -1.23
N ILE A 157 -5.18 2.10 -1.92
CA ILE A 157 -4.44 0.89 -1.55
C ILE A 157 -3.57 0.45 -2.73
N GLY A 158 -2.28 0.28 -2.45
CA GLY A 158 -1.31 -0.29 -3.38
C GLY A 158 -1.26 -1.79 -3.21
N ASN A 159 -1.96 -2.53 -4.08
CA ASN A 159 -1.91 -4.00 -4.13
C ASN A 159 -0.71 -4.44 -4.95
N ASP A 160 0.39 -4.76 -4.28
CA ASP A 160 1.60 -5.27 -4.92
C ASP A 160 2.24 -6.32 -4.02
N ASP A 161 2.15 -7.58 -4.43
CA ASP A 161 2.72 -8.67 -3.65
C ASP A 161 4.24 -8.72 -3.84
N TRP A 162 4.96 -8.21 -2.84
CA TRP A 162 6.43 -8.17 -2.85
C TRP A 162 7.06 -9.35 -2.13
N GLY A 163 6.39 -9.97 -1.18
CA GLY A 163 6.97 -10.96 -0.31
C GLY A 163 6.84 -12.38 -0.84
N PHE A 164 7.88 -13.16 -0.60
CA PHE A 164 7.87 -14.63 -0.67
C PHE A 164 7.98 -15.21 0.75
N ARG A 165 8.23 -16.52 0.88
CA ARG A 165 8.25 -17.20 2.20
C ARG A 165 9.28 -16.60 3.18
N SER A 166 10.46 -16.24 2.73
CA SER A 166 11.60 -15.85 3.59
C SER A 166 12.22 -14.50 3.26
N GLN A 167 11.84 -13.89 2.16
CA GLN A 167 12.41 -12.66 1.63
C GLN A 167 11.43 -12.03 0.64
N THR A 168 11.75 -10.84 0.12
CA THR A 168 11.07 -10.25 -1.03
C THR A 168 11.34 -11.02 -2.33
N MET A 169 10.48 -10.81 -3.34
CA MET A 169 10.56 -11.43 -4.66
C MET A 169 11.81 -11.00 -5.42
N LEU A 170 12.19 -9.72 -5.34
CA LEU A 170 13.49 -9.22 -5.77
C LEU A 170 14.39 -8.97 -4.55
N SER A 171 15.69 -8.79 -4.77
CA SER A 171 16.60 -8.37 -3.69
C SER A 171 16.13 -7.03 -3.10
N PRO A 172 16.38 -6.72 -1.82
CA PRO A 172 16.00 -5.43 -1.24
C PRO A 172 16.56 -4.23 -2.02
N ASP A 173 17.77 -4.37 -2.58
CA ASP A 173 18.38 -3.32 -3.39
C ASP A 173 17.65 -3.12 -4.72
N ASP A 174 17.24 -4.21 -5.38
CA ASP A 174 16.41 -4.16 -6.57
C ASP A 174 15.01 -3.63 -6.28
N MET A 175 14.43 -3.97 -5.12
CA MET A 175 13.16 -3.39 -4.67
C MET A 175 13.27 -1.87 -4.53
N ARG A 176 14.31 -1.37 -3.85
CA ARG A 176 14.59 0.06 -3.67
C ARG A 176 14.83 0.78 -4.99
N LYS A 177 15.40 0.07 -5.96
CA LYS A 177 15.74 0.59 -7.28
C LYS A 177 14.54 0.66 -8.21
N PHE A 178 13.82 -0.45 -8.37
CA PHE A 178 12.81 -0.60 -9.41
C PHE A 178 11.39 -0.34 -8.93
N VAL A 179 11.08 -0.62 -7.65
CA VAL A 179 9.70 -0.66 -7.15
C VAL A 179 9.40 0.53 -6.24
N CYS A 180 10.20 0.71 -5.18
CA CYS A 180 9.98 1.74 -4.16
C CYS A 180 9.81 3.18 -4.70
N PRO A 181 10.54 3.62 -5.75
CA PRO A 181 10.39 4.98 -6.26
C PRO A 181 8.97 5.31 -6.75
N TRP A 182 8.27 4.34 -7.30
CA TRP A 182 6.90 4.51 -7.79
C TRP A 182 5.90 4.54 -6.64
N HIS A 183 6.07 3.66 -5.66
CA HIS A 183 5.25 3.65 -4.45
C HIS A 183 5.40 4.95 -3.65
N ARG A 184 6.62 5.49 -3.53
CA ARG A 184 6.87 6.81 -2.93
C ARG A 184 6.05 7.91 -3.61
N GLN A 185 5.99 7.90 -4.94
CA GLN A 185 5.17 8.87 -5.70
C GLN A 185 3.67 8.69 -5.48
N ILE A 186 3.19 7.44 -5.39
CA ILE A 186 1.78 7.13 -5.10
C ILE A 186 1.39 7.63 -3.71
N VAL A 187 2.20 7.35 -2.69
CA VAL A 187 1.95 7.79 -1.32
C VAL A 187 1.98 9.32 -1.23
N ALA A 188 2.99 9.95 -1.85
CA ALA A 188 3.07 11.41 -1.90
C ALA A 188 1.83 12.05 -2.56
N ALA A 189 1.31 11.46 -3.65
CA ALA A 189 0.09 11.93 -4.29
C ALA A 189 -1.14 11.80 -3.37
N ALA A 190 -1.27 10.67 -2.67
CA ALA A 190 -2.34 10.46 -1.70
C ALA A 190 -2.30 11.48 -0.56
N HIS A 191 -1.12 11.68 0.04
CA HIS A 191 -0.91 12.65 1.11
C HIS A 191 -1.17 14.09 0.64
N ALA A 192 -0.75 14.45 -0.57
CA ALA A 192 -1.04 15.76 -1.16
C ALA A 192 -2.55 16.01 -1.35
N ALA A 193 -3.33 14.96 -1.59
CA ALA A 193 -4.79 15.01 -1.64
C ALA A 193 -5.46 14.89 -0.25
N GLY A 194 -4.67 14.86 0.83
CA GLY A 194 -5.18 14.69 2.20
C GLY A 194 -5.79 13.32 2.47
N ARG A 195 -5.36 12.29 1.72
CA ARG A 195 -5.84 10.90 1.82
C ARG A 195 -4.74 9.99 2.34
N PRO A 196 -5.04 8.99 3.18
CA PRO A 196 -4.08 7.97 3.55
C PRO A 196 -3.81 6.99 2.39
N ALA A 197 -2.61 6.42 2.37
CA ALA A 197 -2.20 5.35 1.50
C ALA A 197 -1.93 4.07 2.30
N ILE A 198 -2.42 2.94 1.81
CA ILE A 198 -2.25 1.62 2.42
C ILE A 198 -1.43 0.76 1.46
N LEU A 199 -0.45 0.02 1.97
CA LEU A 199 0.24 -1.02 1.21
C LEU A 199 -0.45 -2.35 1.49
N HIS A 200 -0.78 -3.09 0.44
CA HIS A 200 -1.06 -4.51 0.53
C HIS A 200 0.06 -5.27 -0.14
N SER A 201 0.70 -6.15 0.62
CA SER A 201 1.68 -7.10 0.10
C SER A 201 1.67 -8.35 0.97
N CYS A 202 1.58 -9.52 0.34
CA CYS A 202 1.76 -10.80 1.00
C CYS A 202 3.24 -11.11 1.25
N GLY A 203 3.52 -12.11 2.09
CA GLY A 203 4.85 -12.69 2.31
C GLY A 203 5.74 -11.92 3.30
N ASN A 204 7.05 -12.21 3.27
CA ASN A 204 8.03 -11.59 4.17
C ASN A 204 8.54 -10.25 3.59
N LEU A 205 8.41 -9.18 4.38
CA LEU A 205 8.82 -7.82 4.04
C LEU A 205 9.84 -7.22 5.04
N ASP A 206 10.42 -8.05 5.91
CA ASP A 206 11.23 -7.59 7.05
C ASP A 206 12.38 -6.67 6.62
N GLU A 207 13.07 -7.02 5.53
CA GLU A 207 14.23 -6.28 5.03
C GLU A 207 13.89 -4.94 4.36
N VAL A 208 12.62 -4.75 3.95
CA VAL A 208 12.12 -3.53 3.31
C VAL A 208 11.11 -2.78 4.16
N LEU A 209 10.84 -3.25 5.39
CA LEU A 209 9.85 -2.65 6.29
C LEU A 209 10.19 -1.19 6.63
N THR A 210 11.48 -0.89 6.78
CA THR A 210 11.93 0.49 7.01
C THR A 210 11.68 1.37 5.80
N ASP A 211 11.88 0.85 4.59
CA ASP A 211 11.59 1.57 3.35
C ASP A 211 10.09 1.87 3.26
N ILE A 212 9.22 0.92 3.64
CA ILE A 212 7.75 1.09 3.67
C ILE A 212 7.32 2.21 4.61
N ILE A 213 7.84 2.21 5.84
CA ILE A 213 7.36 3.10 6.91
C ILE A 213 8.02 4.48 6.84
N VAL A 214 9.34 4.53 6.65
CA VAL A 214 10.12 5.75 6.83
C VAL A 214 10.31 6.49 5.52
N ASP A 215 10.63 5.77 4.45
CA ASP A 215 10.95 6.37 3.16
C ASP A 215 9.70 6.59 2.29
N MET A 216 8.90 5.55 2.09
CA MET A 216 7.65 5.66 1.32
C MET A 216 6.50 6.24 2.13
N GLN A 217 6.53 6.10 3.45
CA GLN A 217 5.56 6.66 4.40
C GLN A 217 4.12 6.14 4.25
N TYR A 218 3.95 4.85 3.99
CA TYR A 218 2.63 4.23 4.02
C TYR A 218 1.95 4.40 5.40
N ASP A 219 0.66 4.73 5.41
CA ASP A 219 -0.12 4.94 6.64
C ASP A 219 -0.57 3.65 7.32
N GLY A 220 -0.59 2.56 6.55
CA GLY A 220 -0.97 1.24 6.98
C GLY A 220 -0.45 0.18 6.03
N GLU A 221 -0.31 -1.02 6.57
CA GLU A 221 0.11 -2.21 5.86
C GLU A 221 -0.96 -3.29 6.09
N GLN A 222 -1.33 -3.98 5.02
CA GLN A 222 -2.31 -5.05 4.99
C GLN A 222 -1.63 -6.36 4.59
N CYS A 223 -1.14 -7.09 5.60
CA CYS A 223 -0.73 -8.49 5.49
C CYS A 223 -1.94 -9.44 5.49
N ALA A 224 -1.92 -10.44 4.62
CA ALA A 224 -2.81 -11.62 4.66
C ALA A 224 -2.17 -12.77 5.44
#